data_AF-A0A929Q0U5-F1
#
_entry.id   AF-A0A929Q0U5-F1
#
_cell.length_a   1.000
_cell.length_b   1.000
_cell.length_c   1.000
_cell.angle_alpha   90.00
_cell.angle_beta   90.00
_cell.angle_gamma   90.00
#
_symmetry.space_group_name_H-M   'P 1'
#
loop_
_entity.id
_entity.type
_entity.pdbx_description
1 polymer ?
#
loop_
_entity_poly.entity_id
_entity_poly.type
_entity_poly.pdbx_seq_one_letter_code
_entity_poly.pdbx_strand_id
1 'polypeptide(L)'
;MYAPDMDGQADPGEVIWTYIRTQKGGDLQLRSILIVGRHKHTLFGLLISSDPAHMHKHNWMRIGAGPWDRESRESSVCLDKVLEIPESEIQRRGVSMPERRFDRIAARLRSEFGWT
;
A
#
# COMPACT_ATOMS: atom_id res chain seq x y z
N MET A 1 3.26 -28.60 -0.70
CA MET A 1 2.28 -28.33 -1.77
C MET A 1 1.89 -26.87 -1.64
N TYR A 2 2.20 -26.05 -2.65
CA TYR A 2 1.77 -24.65 -2.71
C TYR A 2 0.56 -24.60 -3.63
N ALA A 3 -0.62 -24.44 -3.05
CA ALA A 3 -1.86 -24.15 -3.75
C ALA A 3 -2.13 -22.66 -3.51
N PRO A 4 -2.10 -21.79 -4.53
CA PRO A 4 -2.59 -20.44 -4.36
C PRO A 4 -4.10 -20.57 -4.20
N ASP A 5 -4.58 -20.39 -2.98
CA ASP A 5 -6.01 -20.36 -2.73
C ASP A 5 -6.55 -19.06 -3.35
N MET A 6 -7.18 -19.19 -4.51
CA MET A 6 -7.84 -18.09 -5.20
C MET A 6 -9.18 -17.79 -4.52
N ASP A 7 -9.14 -17.39 -3.26
CA ASP A 7 -10.30 -16.87 -2.55
C ASP A 7 -10.66 -15.44 -3.01
N GLY A 8 -9.81 -14.84 -3.86
CA GLY A 8 -10.01 -13.52 -4.48
C GLY A 8 -9.84 -12.35 -3.52
N GLN A 9 -9.35 -12.59 -2.30
CA GLN A 9 -9.16 -11.58 -1.24
C GLN A 9 -7.82 -10.86 -1.45
N ALA A 10 -7.75 -9.57 -1.12
CA ALA A 10 -6.49 -8.83 -1.28
C ALA A 10 -5.47 -9.26 -0.23
N ASP A 11 -4.33 -9.77 -0.68
CA ASP A 11 -3.30 -10.34 0.19
C ASP A 11 -2.28 -9.27 0.63
N PRO A 12 -1.65 -9.41 1.81
CA PRO A 12 -0.49 -8.61 2.17
C PRO A 12 0.58 -8.67 1.07
N GLY A 13 1.04 -7.52 0.61
CA GLY A 13 1.92 -7.39 -0.54
C GLY A 13 1.22 -7.05 -1.85
N GLU A 14 -0.11 -7.04 -1.90
CA GLU A 14 -0.84 -6.51 -3.07
C GLU A 14 -0.91 -4.98 -3.03
N VAL A 15 -0.76 -4.35 -4.19
CA VAL A 15 -1.04 -2.94 -4.39
C VAL A 15 -2.37 -2.79 -5.11
N ILE A 16 -3.31 -2.10 -4.47
CA ILE A 16 -4.63 -1.81 -5.01
C ILE A 16 -4.76 -0.33 -5.37
N TRP A 17 -5.76 0.02 -6.18
CA TRP A 17 -6.15 1.40 -6.43
C TRP A 17 -7.54 1.66 -5.89
N THR A 18 -7.68 2.73 -5.12
CA THR A 18 -8.98 3.15 -4.59
C THR A 18 -9.07 4.67 -4.54
N TYR A 19 -10.30 5.18 -4.53
CA TYR A 19 -10.60 6.60 -4.43
C TYR A 19 -10.63 7.00 -2.95
N ILE A 20 -9.65 7.79 -2.52
CA ILE A 20 -9.60 8.30 -1.15
C ILE A 20 -9.56 9.82 -1.14
N ARG A 21 -9.96 10.41 -0.01
CA ARG A 21 -9.73 11.82 0.30
C ARG A 21 -8.49 11.91 1.19
N THR A 22 -7.43 12.53 0.70
CA THR A 22 -6.19 12.70 1.48
C THR A 22 -6.35 13.71 2.61
N GLN A 23 -7.24 14.69 2.43
CA GLN A 23 -7.58 15.77 3.36
C GLN A 23 -9.09 15.90 3.54
N LYS A 24 -9.53 16.36 4.72
CA LYS A 24 -10.94 16.57 5.04
C LYS A 24 -11.55 17.61 4.08
N GLY A 25 -12.61 17.24 3.37
CA GLY A 25 -13.28 18.10 2.39
C GLY A 25 -12.58 18.22 1.03
N GLY A 26 -11.44 17.55 0.80
CA GLY A 26 -10.78 17.50 -0.51
C GLY A 26 -11.41 16.46 -1.44
N ASP A 27 -11.15 16.56 -2.74
CA ASP A 27 -11.72 15.65 -3.75
C ASP A 27 -11.29 14.19 -3.57
N LEU A 28 -12.13 13.27 -4.04
CA LEU A 28 -11.77 11.87 -4.17
C LEU A 28 -10.71 11.71 -5.25
N GLN A 29 -9.59 11.11 -4.89
CA GLN A 29 -8.47 10.91 -5.79
C GLN A 29 -8.11 9.42 -5.83
N LEU A 30 -7.92 8.90 -7.03
CA LEU A 30 -7.42 7.54 -7.21
C LEU A 30 -5.98 7.48 -6.71
N ARG A 31 -5.71 6.58 -5.75
CA ARG A 31 -4.40 6.41 -5.13
C ARG A 31 -4.02 4.93 -5.10
N SER A 32 -2.75 4.65 -5.32
CA SER A 32 -2.18 3.32 -5.12
C SER A 32 -1.90 3.11 -3.63
N ILE A 33 -2.29 1.94 -3.14
CA ILE A 33 -2.23 1.58 -1.73
C ILE A 33 -1.66 0.17 -1.62
N LEU A 34 -0.57 0.02 -0.86
CA LEU A 34 0.01 -1.28 -0.54
C LEU A 34 -0.73 -1.90 0.64
N ILE A 35 -1.32 -3.07 0.46
CA ILE A 35 -1.92 -3.84 1.54
C ILE A 35 -0.82 -4.47 2.40
N VAL A 36 -0.90 -4.23 3.71
CA VAL A 36 0.06 -4.74 4.70
C VAL A 36 -0.58 -5.69 5.70
N GLY A 37 -1.92 -5.75 5.75
CA GLY A 37 -2.64 -6.65 6.62
C GLY A 37 -4.14 -6.61 6.37
N ARG A 38 -4.84 -7.50 7.06
CA ARG A 38 -6.31 -7.60 7.02
C ARG A 38 -6.85 -7.93 8.39
N HIS A 39 -8.01 -7.37 8.71
CA HIS A 39 -8.86 -7.83 9.79
C HIS A 39 -10.31 -7.94 9.33
N LYS A 40 -10.85 -9.16 9.30
CA LYS A 40 -12.18 -9.47 8.75
C LYS A 40 -12.36 -8.92 7.33
N HIS A 41 -13.26 -7.98 7.11
CA HIS A 41 -13.55 -7.32 5.82
C HIS A 41 -12.87 -5.96 5.67
N THR A 42 -11.92 -5.64 6.54
CA THR A 42 -11.15 -4.39 6.51
C THR A 42 -9.72 -4.69 6.14
N LEU A 43 -9.24 -4.04 5.10
CA LEU A 43 -7.85 -4.06 4.66
C LEU A 43 -7.09 -2.91 5.32
N PHE A 44 -5.86 -3.18 5.74
CA PHE A 44 -4.94 -2.16 6.19
C PHE A 44 -3.93 -1.89 5.09
N GLY A 45 -3.90 -0.64 4.64
CA GLY A 45 -3.11 -0.21 3.51
C GLY A 45 -2.20 0.98 3.81
N LEU A 46 -1.08 1.04 3.11
CA LEU A 46 -0.16 2.18 3.14
C LEU A 46 -0.22 2.95 1.82
N LEU A 47 -0.25 4.27 1.91
CA LEU A 47 -0.31 5.13 0.74
C LEU A 47 1.01 5.08 -0.06
N ILE A 48 0.92 4.88 -1.38
CA ILE A 48 2.04 5.02 -2.31
C ILE A 48 1.95 6.39 -3.00
N SER A 49 3.10 7.05 -3.14
CA SER A 49 3.22 8.32 -3.87
C SER A 49 4.50 8.35 -4.69
N SER A 50 4.42 8.87 -5.91
CA SER A 50 5.56 9.15 -6.79
C SER A 50 5.98 10.63 -6.76
N ASP A 51 5.53 11.39 -5.76
CA ASP A 51 5.91 12.79 -5.57
C ASP A 51 7.34 12.86 -4.97
N PRO A 52 8.30 13.52 -5.66
CA PRO A 52 9.67 13.67 -5.18
C PRO A 52 9.77 14.35 -3.81
N ALA A 53 8.81 15.22 -3.44
CA ALA A 53 8.80 15.89 -2.15
C ALA A 53 8.68 14.92 -0.97
N HIS A 54 8.18 13.71 -1.19
CA HIS A 54 8.09 12.66 -0.18
C HIS A 54 9.39 11.89 0.01
N MET A 55 10.31 11.89 -0.96
CA MET A 55 11.51 11.05 -0.93
C MET A 55 12.50 11.39 0.18
N HIS A 56 12.44 12.62 0.70
CA HIS A 56 13.34 13.11 1.75
C HIS A 56 12.68 13.14 3.15
N LYS A 57 11.43 12.67 3.27
CA LYS A 57 10.71 12.68 4.55
C LYS A 57 10.91 11.35 5.28
N HIS A 58 11.20 11.41 6.58
CA HIS A 58 11.48 10.22 7.40
C HIS A 58 10.33 9.21 7.47
N ASN A 59 9.09 9.69 7.35
CA ASN A 59 7.88 8.87 7.36
C ASN A 59 7.55 8.24 6.00
N TRP A 60 8.39 8.49 4.99
CA TRP A 60 8.25 7.90 3.67
C TRP A 60 9.45 7.01 3.36
N MET A 61 9.17 5.80 2.89
CA MET A 61 10.19 4.84 2.52
C MET A 61 10.20 4.62 1.01
N ARG A 62 11.36 4.78 0.38
CA ARG A 62 11.52 4.54 -1.06
C ARG A 62 11.29 3.06 -1.38
N ILE A 63 10.34 2.81 -2.29
CA ILE A 63 10.06 1.47 -2.84
C ILE A 63 10.54 1.32 -4.28
N GLY A 64 10.95 2.43 -4.91
CA GLY A 64 11.46 2.49 -6.28
C GLY A 64 10.35 2.47 -7.32
N ALA A 65 10.74 2.30 -8.57
CA ALA A 65 9.83 2.16 -9.71
C ALA A 65 9.15 0.78 -9.75
N GLY A 66 7.91 0.73 -10.23
CA GLY A 66 7.15 -0.50 -10.40
C GLY A 66 5.71 -0.28 -10.84
N PRO A 67 4.93 -1.37 -10.96
CA PRO A 67 3.59 -1.35 -11.54
C PRO A 67 2.52 -0.63 -10.69
N TRP A 68 2.87 -0.20 -9.47
CA TRP A 68 2.04 0.64 -8.60
C TRP A 68 1.93 2.10 -9.07
N ASP A 69 2.76 2.50 -10.03
CA ASP A 69 2.69 3.77 -10.73
C ASP A 69 2.56 3.50 -12.24
N ARG A 70 1.58 4.12 -12.89
CA ARG A 70 1.30 3.88 -14.32
C ARG A 70 2.47 4.29 -15.23
N GLU A 71 3.26 5.26 -14.79
CA GLU A 71 4.45 5.75 -15.49
C GLU A 71 5.73 5.05 -14.99
N SER A 72 5.60 4.09 -14.07
CA SER A 72 6.74 3.40 -13.42
C SER A 72 7.77 4.38 -12.85
N ARG A 73 7.33 5.51 -12.30
CA ARG A 73 8.20 6.49 -11.65
C ARG A 73 8.72 5.98 -10.32
N GLU A 74 9.79 6.59 -9.82
CA GLU A 74 10.24 6.31 -8.46
C GLU A 74 9.15 6.65 -7.45
N SER A 75 8.73 5.65 -6.68
CA SER A 75 7.69 5.82 -5.65
C SER A 75 8.22 5.56 -4.25
N SER A 76 7.52 6.15 -3.28
CA SER A 76 7.71 5.94 -1.85
C SER A 76 6.38 5.55 -1.20
N VAL A 77 6.46 4.80 -0.10
CA VAL A 77 5.32 4.41 0.72
C VAL A 77 5.30 5.20 2.04
N CYS A 78 4.13 5.66 2.45
CA CYS A 78 3.90 6.39 3.71
C CYS A 78 3.80 5.37 4.86
N LEU A 79 4.68 5.44 5.85
CA LEU A 79 4.73 4.49 6.98
C LEU A 79 3.97 4.97 8.22
N ASP A 80 3.77 6.29 8.36
CA ASP A 80 3.08 6.90 9.51
C ASP A 80 1.55 6.93 9.36
N LYS A 81 1.03 6.59 8.18
CA LYS A 81 -0.40 6.64 7.88
C LYS A 81 -0.90 5.31 7.34
N VAL A 82 -1.58 4.57 8.21
CA VAL A 82 -2.31 3.35 7.86
C VAL A 82 -3.75 3.74 7.51
N LEU A 83 -4.20 3.28 6.35
CA LEU A 83 -5.57 3.47 5.87
C LEU A 83 -6.35 2.18 6.10
N GLU A 84 -7.51 2.30 6.72
CA GLU A 84 -8.51 1.24 6.79
C GLU A 84 -9.44 1.35 5.59
N ILE A 85 -9.52 0.28 4.81
CA ILE A 85 -10.27 0.26 3.55
C ILE A 85 -11.23 -0.92 3.61
N PRO A 86 -12.55 -0.70 3.52
CA PRO A 86 -13.50 -1.79 3.37
C PRO A 86 -13.21 -2.56 2.10
N GLU A 87 -13.18 -3.89 2.18
CA GLU A 87 -12.92 -4.75 1.02
C GLU A 87 -13.97 -4.56 -0.09
N SER A 88 -15.17 -4.08 0.24
CA SER A 88 -16.21 -3.73 -0.74
C SER A 88 -15.89 -2.49 -1.58
N GLU A 89 -14.95 -1.64 -1.16
CA GLU A 89 -14.58 -0.40 -1.86
C GLU A 89 -13.42 -0.58 -2.84
N ILE A 90 -12.81 -1.77 -2.88
CA ILE A 90 -11.63 -2.02 -3.71
C ILE A 90 -12.04 -2.60 -5.07
N GLN A 91 -11.43 -2.08 -6.14
CA GLN A 91 -11.49 -2.73 -7.44
C GLN A 91 -10.36 -3.75 -7.51
N ARG A 92 -10.71 -5.05 -7.58
CA ARG A 92 -9.80 -6.21 -7.57
C ARG A 92 -8.98 -6.38 -8.85
N ARG A 93 -8.21 -5.35 -9.21
CA ARG A 93 -7.16 -5.39 -10.23
C ARG A 93 -5.88 -4.79 -9.64
N GLY A 94 -5.39 -5.40 -8.57
CA GLY A 94 -4.13 -5.02 -7.97
C GLY A 94 -2.93 -5.58 -8.71
N VAL A 95 -1.76 -5.13 -8.30
CA VAL A 95 -0.46 -5.65 -8.75
C VAL A 95 0.34 -6.11 -7.54
N SER A 96 1.11 -7.19 -7.69
CA SER A 96 1.89 -7.72 -6.58
C SER A 96 3.18 -6.92 -6.36
N MET A 97 3.44 -6.52 -5.11
CA MET A 97 4.72 -5.98 -4.67
C MET A 97 5.75 -7.13 -4.60
N PRO A 98 6.98 -6.94 -5.12
CA PRO A 98 8.04 -7.92 -4.94
C PRO A 98 8.31 -8.19 -3.45
N GLU A 99 8.39 -9.47 -3.08
CA GLU A 99 8.56 -9.96 -1.71
C GLU A 99 9.68 -9.23 -0.94
N ARG A 100 10.88 -9.14 -1.52
CA ARG A 100 12.01 -8.42 -0.92
C ARG A 100 11.73 -6.95 -0.62
N ARG A 101 10.86 -6.29 -1.39
CA ARG A 101 10.48 -4.89 -1.11
C ARG A 101 9.46 -4.85 0.02
N PHE A 102 8.48 -5.75 -0.01
CA PHE A 102 7.47 -5.89 1.04
C PHE A 102 8.13 -6.19 2.40
N ASP A 103 9.07 -7.13 2.46
CA ASP A 103 9.77 -7.50 3.69
C ASP A 103 10.49 -6.32 4.35
N ARG A 104 11.11 -5.46 3.53
CA ARG A 104 11.77 -4.25 4.03
C ARG A 104 10.77 -3.26 4.62
N ILE A 105 9.61 -3.12 4.01
CA ILE A 105 8.51 -2.27 4.52
C ILE A 105 7.99 -2.86 5.83
N ALA A 106 7.70 -4.16 5.87
CA ALA A 106 7.21 -4.85 7.06
C ALA A 106 8.23 -4.77 8.22
N ALA A 107 9.51 -4.98 7.95
CA ALA A 107 10.56 -4.84 8.96
C ALA A 107 10.62 -3.41 9.53
N ARG A 108 10.46 -2.40 8.68
CA ARG A 108 10.43 -0.99 9.08
C ARG A 108 9.21 -0.65 9.93
N LEU A 109 8.03 -1.12 9.54
CA LEU A 109 6.79 -0.97 10.32
C LEU A 109 6.93 -1.58 11.71
N ARG A 110 7.46 -2.80 11.81
CA ARG A 110 7.67 -3.46 13.12
C ARG A 110 8.68 -2.71 13.99
N SER A 111 9.79 -2.25 13.39
CA SER A 111 10.86 -1.58 14.13
C SER A 111 10.51 -0.18 14.62
N GLU A 112 9.71 0.58 13.87
CA GLU A 112 9.47 2.00 14.17
C GLU A 112 8.07 2.34 14.61
N PHE A 113 7.08 1.54 14.19
CA PHE A 113 5.66 1.83 14.41
C PHE A 113 5.02 0.80 15.34
N GLY A 114 5.81 -0.11 15.92
CA GLY A 114 5.35 -1.05 16.95
C GLY A 114 4.35 -2.09 16.47
N TRP A 115 4.26 -2.31 15.16
CA TRP A 115 3.41 -3.38 14.61
C TRP A 115 3.96 -4.74 15.08
N THR A 116 3.13 -5.53 15.77
CA THR A 116 3.46 -6.87 16.27
C THR A 116 2.43 -7.88 15.82
#